data_AF-A0A534VJ72-F1
#
_entry.id   AF-A0A534VJ72-F1
#
_cell.length_a   1.000
_cell.length_b   1.000
_cell.length_c   1.000
_cell.angle_alpha   90.00
_cell.angle_beta   90.00
_cell.angle_gamma   90.00
#
_symmetry.space_group_name_H-M   'P 1'
#
loop_
_entity.id
_entity.type
_entity.pdbx_description
1 polymer ?
#
loop_
_entity_poly.entity_id
_entity_poly.type
_entity_poly.pdbx_seq_one_letter_code
_entity_poly.pdbx_strand_id
1 'polypeptide(L)'
;MIARTLPVVLLLVAASPARGGSFVNFESGHVRPLALAPGGDRLFAVNTPDNRLAVYAVGASGLSLAAEVPVGLEPVAAAARTNLAGQTEVWVVNHLSDSVSVVEIDPSDVTRSRVTRTLLVGDEPRDIVFAGSGHGRAFVTAARRGQNRFAADPAGGPQLTAPGVGRADVWVFDADGTGGAPLAIVQLFGDTPRALAASPDGTVVYAAVLESGNRTTAITEQVVTSNGGLPPPPAGSTPNAPNTGLVVEFNPATGHWEDEIGRNWSASVAFALPDDDVFVLDADATPPASTGVVTGVGTVLFNMAVRPTNGKLYVANTDARNAVRFEPMVRGHLAESRITIVSGTLATPHHLNPHIDYAVVPGPQSEIDQSLAFPMDMAFSADGQTLFVVAFG
;
A
#
# COMPACT_ATOMS: atom_id res chain seq x y z
N MET A 1 -31.43 -67.46 -39.95
CA MET A 1 -30.58 -66.35 -39.49
C MET A 1 -31.49 -65.17 -39.18
N ILE A 2 -31.73 -64.88 -37.91
CA ILE A 2 -32.49 -63.70 -37.47
C ILE A 2 -31.46 -62.76 -36.82
N ALA A 3 -31.18 -61.63 -37.47
CA ALA A 3 -30.30 -60.60 -36.93
C ALA A 3 -31.07 -59.79 -35.87
N ARG A 4 -30.57 -59.77 -34.64
CA ARG A 4 -31.06 -58.88 -33.58
C ARG A 4 -30.20 -57.62 -33.58
N THR A 5 -30.80 -56.49 -33.94
CA THR A 5 -30.24 -55.15 -33.72
C THR A 5 -30.65 -54.67 -32.32
N LEU A 6 -29.67 -54.37 -31.46
CA LEU A 6 -29.89 -53.62 -30.21
C LEU A 6 -29.67 -52.13 -30.49
N PRO A 7 -30.58 -51.22 -30.09
CA PRO A 7 -30.30 -49.80 -30.12
C PRO A 7 -29.48 -49.41 -28.89
N VAL A 8 -28.36 -48.72 -29.10
CA VAL A 8 -27.63 -48.02 -28.03
C VAL A 8 -28.30 -46.66 -27.86
N VAL A 9 -28.93 -46.44 -26.70
CA VAL A 9 -29.46 -45.14 -26.31
C VAL A 9 -28.32 -44.37 -25.64
N LEU A 10 -27.86 -43.30 -26.29
CA LEU A 10 -26.88 -42.37 -25.72
C LEU A 10 -27.60 -41.42 -24.77
N LEU A 11 -27.43 -41.59 -23.46
CA LEU A 11 -27.96 -40.68 -22.45
C LEU A 11 -27.03 -39.46 -22.36
N LEU A 12 -27.47 -38.31 -22.89
CA LEU A 12 -26.85 -37.01 -22.63
C LEU A 12 -27.25 -36.57 -21.21
N VAL A 13 -26.34 -36.76 -20.25
CA VAL A 13 -26.48 -36.17 -18.90
C VAL A 13 -26.18 -34.68 -19.03
N ALA A 14 -27.23 -33.85 -19.02
CA ALA A 14 -27.07 -32.42 -18.86
C ALA A 14 -26.48 -32.15 -17.46
N ALA A 15 -25.22 -31.74 -17.39
CA ALA A 15 -24.62 -31.24 -16.17
C ALA A 15 -25.46 -30.03 -15.71
N SER A 16 -26.16 -30.18 -14.59
CA SER A 16 -26.82 -29.03 -13.96
C SER A 16 -25.72 -28.04 -13.55
N PRO A 17 -25.85 -26.73 -13.82
CA PRO A 17 -24.89 -25.77 -13.31
C PRO A 17 -24.90 -25.90 -11.79
N ALA A 18 -23.75 -26.25 -11.21
CA ALA A 18 -23.58 -26.16 -9.77
C ALA A 18 -23.84 -24.69 -9.41
N ARG A 19 -24.94 -24.43 -8.70
CA ARG A 19 -25.11 -23.13 -8.05
C ARG A 19 -23.97 -23.04 -7.05
N GLY A 20 -22.96 -22.21 -7.35
CA GLY A 20 -21.94 -21.86 -6.38
C GLY A 20 -22.65 -21.42 -5.11
N GLY A 21 -22.37 -22.09 -3.98
CA GLY A 21 -22.83 -21.62 -2.68
C GLY A 21 -22.31 -20.21 -2.42
N SER A 22 -22.84 -19.53 -1.41
CA SER A 22 -22.22 -18.30 -0.93
C SER A 22 -20.77 -18.61 -0.52
N PHE A 23 -19.81 -18.09 -1.28
CA PHE A 23 -18.39 -18.19 -0.98
C PHE A 23 -17.96 -16.88 -0.31
N VAL A 24 -17.41 -16.98 0.89
CA VAL A 24 -16.75 -15.84 1.53
C VAL A 24 -15.33 -15.83 1.02
N ASN A 25 -15.03 -14.87 0.14
CA ASN A 25 -13.68 -14.72 -0.36
C ASN A 25 -12.82 -13.94 0.63
N PHE A 26 -11.57 -14.38 0.80
CA PHE A 26 -10.54 -13.61 1.47
C PHE A 26 -9.52 -13.24 0.39
N GLU A 27 -9.27 -11.94 0.24
CA GLU A 27 -8.40 -11.42 -0.81
C GLU A 27 -7.38 -10.47 -0.17
N SER A 28 -6.13 -10.55 -0.61
CA SER A 28 -5.16 -9.50 -0.35
C SER A 28 -5.62 -8.17 -0.98
N GLY A 29 -5.50 -7.08 -0.21
CA GLY A 29 -5.91 -5.76 -0.66
C GLY A 29 -4.99 -5.21 -1.75
N HIS A 30 -5.57 -4.71 -2.83
CA HIS A 30 -4.84 -4.07 -3.93
C HIS A 30 -4.03 -2.85 -3.46
N VAL A 31 -2.93 -2.62 -4.17
CA VAL A 31 -2.14 -1.38 -4.05
C VAL A 31 -2.19 -0.61 -5.37
N ARG A 32 -1.68 -1.20 -6.45
CA ARG A 32 -1.71 -0.61 -7.80
C ARG A 32 -2.17 -1.65 -8.84
N PRO A 33 -3.47 -1.99 -8.87
CA PRO A 33 -3.95 -3.16 -9.58
C PRO A 33 -4.04 -2.96 -11.11
N LEU A 34 -3.84 -1.74 -11.59
CA LEU A 34 -3.95 -1.35 -12.99
C LEU A 34 -2.63 -0.75 -13.49
N ALA A 35 -2.24 -1.11 -14.71
CA ALA A 35 -1.10 -0.52 -15.40
C ALA A 35 -1.42 -0.29 -16.88
N LEU A 36 -1.14 0.89 -17.41
CA LEU A 36 -1.16 1.12 -18.85
C LEU A 36 0.16 0.65 -19.47
N ALA A 37 0.10 0.06 -20.66
CA ALA A 37 1.30 -0.12 -21.46
C ALA A 37 1.95 1.25 -21.75
N PRO A 38 3.29 1.33 -21.87
CA PRO A 38 3.97 2.59 -22.24
C PRO A 38 3.44 3.24 -23.53
N GLY A 39 2.96 2.43 -24.48
CA GLY A 39 2.32 2.89 -25.72
C GLY A 39 0.86 3.35 -25.57
N GLY A 40 0.23 3.13 -24.42
CA GLY A 40 -1.17 3.52 -24.12
C GLY A 40 -2.25 2.70 -24.84
N ASP A 41 -1.89 1.70 -25.64
CA ASP A 41 -2.81 0.90 -26.45
C ASP A 41 -3.34 -0.35 -25.71
N ARG A 42 -2.79 -0.65 -24.53
CA ARG A 42 -3.21 -1.75 -23.65
C ARG A 42 -3.35 -1.27 -22.21
N LEU A 43 -4.31 -1.86 -21.51
CA LEU A 43 -4.47 -1.77 -20.06
C LEU A 43 -4.32 -3.17 -19.48
N PHE A 44 -3.51 -3.28 -18.43
CA PHE A 44 -3.32 -4.50 -17.66
C PHE A 44 -4.04 -4.36 -16.32
N ALA A 45 -4.75 -5.40 -15.91
CA ALA A 45 -5.46 -5.44 -14.64
C ALA A 45 -5.18 -6.77 -13.93
N VAL A 46 -4.83 -6.72 -12.64
CA VAL A 46 -4.71 -7.94 -11.84
C VAL A 46 -6.08 -8.44 -11.44
N ASN A 47 -6.28 -9.75 -11.55
CA ASN A 47 -7.44 -10.47 -11.06
C ASN A 47 -6.97 -11.35 -9.89
N THR A 48 -7.04 -10.79 -8.68
CA THR A 48 -6.58 -11.42 -7.44
C THR A 48 -7.23 -12.77 -7.17
N PRO A 49 -8.57 -12.93 -7.25
CA PRO A 49 -9.20 -14.22 -6.95
C PRO A 49 -8.89 -15.31 -7.98
N ASP A 50 -8.58 -14.96 -9.23
CA ASP A 50 -8.28 -15.95 -10.28
C ASP A 50 -6.76 -16.11 -10.55
N ASN A 51 -5.91 -15.35 -9.86
CA ASN A 51 -4.45 -15.37 -10.03
C ASN A 51 -4.04 -15.10 -11.49
N ARG A 52 -4.62 -14.06 -12.10
CA ARG A 52 -4.37 -13.68 -13.49
C ARG A 52 -3.99 -12.22 -13.67
N LEU A 53 -3.24 -11.96 -14.72
CA LEU A 53 -3.15 -10.67 -15.37
C LEU A 53 -4.12 -10.64 -16.56
N ALA A 54 -5.17 -9.84 -16.48
CA ALA A 54 -6.06 -9.56 -17.60
C ALA A 54 -5.45 -8.46 -18.49
N VAL A 55 -5.46 -8.70 -19.80
CA VAL A 55 -4.93 -7.80 -20.82
C VAL A 55 -6.09 -7.25 -21.64
N TYR A 56 -6.30 -5.94 -21.60
CA TYR A 56 -7.33 -5.25 -22.36
C TYR A 56 -6.72 -4.45 -23.50
N ALA A 57 -7.34 -4.50 -24.68
CA ALA A 57 -7.10 -3.50 -25.72
C ALA A 57 -7.85 -2.20 -25.38
N VAL A 58 -7.16 -1.07 -25.55
CA VAL A 58 -7.73 0.26 -25.35
C VAL A 58 -8.14 0.80 -26.72
N GLY A 59 -9.45 0.95 -26.93
CA GLY A 59 -10.02 1.51 -28.15
C GLY A 59 -10.82 2.78 -27.89
N ALA A 60 -11.23 3.46 -28.96
CA ALA A 60 -12.02 4.69 -28.87
C ALA A 60 -13.37 4.51 -28.14
N SER A 61 -13.94 3.29 -28.18
CA SER A 61 -15.20 2.93 -27.52
C SER A 61 -15.03 2.33 -26.13
N GLY A 62 -13.80 2.26 -25.60
CA GLY A 62 -13.51 1.70 -24.28
C GLY A 62 -12.55 0.50 -24.31
N LEU A 63 -12.68 -0.38 -23.32
CA LEU A 63 -11.80 -1.51 -23.08
C LEU A 63 -12.41 -2.81 -23.61
N SER A 64 -11.60 -3.65 -24.25
CA SER A 64 -12.01 -5.02 -24.64
C SER A 64 -10.99 -6.04 -24.17
N LEU A 65 -11.43 -7.09 -23.46
CA LEU A 65 -10.56 -8.15 -22.99
C LEU A 65 -9.93 -8.87 -24.19
N ALA A 66 -8.60 -8.99 -24.18
CA ALA A 66 -7.81 -9.54 -25.27
C ALA A 66 -7.12 -10.86 -24.90
N ALA A 67 -6.62 -10.97 -23.66
CA ALA A 67 -6.02 -12.19 -23.12
C ALA A 67 -6.05 -12.19 -21.59
N GLU A 68 -5.84 -13.36 -21.00
CA GLU A 68 -5.56 -13.48 -19.57
C GLU A 68 -4.38 -14.43 -19.35
N VAL A 69 -3.41 -13.99 -18.57
CA VAL A 69 -2.17 -14.74 -18.31
C VAL A 69 -2.18 -15.20 -16.85
N PRO A 70 -2.08 -16.51 -16.56
CA PRO A 70 -1.88 -16.99 -15.19
C PRO A 70 -0.59 -16.44 -14.58
N VAL A 71 -0.67 -15.94 -13.35
CA VAL A 71 0.46 -15.41 -12.56
C VAL A 71 0.52 -16.13 -11.20
N GLY A 72 1.34 -15.63 -10.27
CA GLY A 72 1.37 -16.14 -8.90
C GLY A 72 0.08 -15.84 -8.12
N LEU A 73 -0.01 -16.39 -6.92
CA LEU A 73 -1.21 -16.28 -6.08
C LEU A 73 -1.41 -14.87 -5.52
N GLU A 74 -2.66 -14.42 -5.54
CA GLU A 74 -3.13 -13.13 -5.05
C GLU A 74 -2.34 -11.94 -5.62
N PRO A 75 -2.38 -11.70 -6.94
CA PRO A 75 -1.74 -10.53 -7.54
C PRO A 75 -2.40 -9.23 -7.05
N VAL A 76 -1.61 -8.27 -6.59
CA VAL A 76 -2.10 -7.02 -5.95
C VAL A 76 -1.62 -5.74 -6.61
N ALA A 77 -0.55 -5.81 -7.40
CA ALA A 77 0.00 -4.69 -8.14
C ALA A 77 0.62 -5.12 -9.46
N ALA A 78 0.64 -4.20 -10.43
CA ALA A 78 1.33 -4.39 -11.70
C ALA A 78 2.03 -3.10 -12.14
N ALA A 79 3.17 -3.25 -12.80
CA ALA A 79 3.83 -2.16 -13.54
C ALA A 79 4.26 -2.66 -14.92
N ALA A 80 4.04 -1.84 -15.94
CA ALA A 80 4.42 -2.15 -17.32
C ALA A 80 5.62 -1.30 -17.75
N ARG A 81 6.50 -1.88 -18.56
CA ARG A 81 7.64 -1.18 -19.18
C ARG A 81 7.93 -1.70 -20.57
N THR A 82 8.77 -0.96 -21.29
CA THR A 82 9.44 -1.43 -22.50
C THR A 82 10.84 -1.90 -22.11
N ASN A 83 11.16 -3.17 -22.35
CA ASN A 83 12.49 -3.72 -22.06
C ASN A 83 13.53 -3.27 -23.10
N LEU A 84 14.81 -3.63 -22.89
CA LEU A 84 15.88 -3.26 -23.83
C LEU A 84 15.73 -3.84 -25.25
N ALA A 85 14.93 -4.89 -25.42
CA ALA A 85 14.58 -5.46 -26.74
C ALA A 85 13.43 -4.71 -27.44
N GLY A 86 12.89 -3.65 -26.82
CA GLY A 86 11.76 -2.89 -27.36
C GLY A 86 10.41 -3.57 -27.17
N GLN A 87 10.33 -4.63 -26.37
CA GLN A 87 9.09 -5.36 -26.12
C GLN A 87 8.42 -4.85 -24.84
N THR A 88 7.07 -4.89 -24.82
CA THR A 88 6.32 -4.62 -23.59
C THR A 88 6.37 -5.82 -22.66
N GLU A 89 6.74 -5.59 -21.40
CA GLU A 89 6.61 -6.55 -20.32
C GLU A 89 5.83 -5.94 -19.15
N VAL A 90 5.18 -6.80 -18.37
CA VAL A 90 4.43 -6.43 -17.17
C VAL A 90 4.95 -7.24 -16.01
N TRP A 91 5.36 -6.55 -14.94
CA TRP A 91 5.77 -7.19 -13.70
C TRP A 91 4.60 -7.15 -12.73
N VAL A 92 4.16 -8.33 -12.30
CA VAL A 92 2.97 -8.52 -11.45
C VAL A 92 3.41 -9.00 -10.08
N VAL A 93 3.05 -8.25 -9.04
CA VAL A 93 3.37 -8.55 -7.65
C VAL A 93 2.33 -9.49 -7.08
N ASN A 94 2.75 -10.68 -6.66
CA ASN A 94 1.90 -11.75 -6.15
C ASN A 94 2.04 -11.85 -4.62
N HIS A 95 1.06 -11.33 -3.90
CA HIS A 95 1.13 -11.12 -2.45
C HIS A 95 1.26 -12.43 -1.67
N LEU A 96 0.47 -13.46 -2.02
CA LEU A 96 0.48 -14.74 -1.29
C LEU A 96 1.65 -15.65 -1.71
N SER A 97 2.15 -15.50 -2.94
CA SER A 97 3.24 -16.34 -3.45
C SER A 97 4.64 -15.82 -3.15
N ASP A 98 4.79 -14.70 -2.44
CA ASP A 98 6.08 -14.05 -2.15
C ASP A 98 6.94 -13.87 -3.41
N SER A 99 6.31 -13.45 -4.52
CA SER A 99 6.97 -13.43 -5.82
C SER A 99 6.48 -12.31 -6.73
N VAL A 100 7.27 -12.06 -7.79
CA VAL A 100 6.91 -11.20 -8.90
C VAL A 100 6.93 -12.00 -10.19
N SER A 101 5.81 -12.05 -10.91
CA SER A 101 5.72 -12.65 -12.24
C SER A 101 6.10 -11.62 -13.31
N VAL A 102 7.11 -11.91 -14.11
CA VAL A 102 7.47 -11.10 -15.28
C VAL A 102 6.76 -11.67 -16.50
N VAL A 103 5.81 -10.93 -17.03
CA VAL A 103 4.96 -11.33 -18.15
C VAL A 103 5.42 -10.63 -19.44
N GLU A 104 5.79 -11.41 -20.44
CA GLU A 104 6.01 -10.91 -21.81
C GLU A 104 4.66 -10.76 -22.51
N ILE A 105 4.42 -9.61 -23.13
CA ILE A 105 3.25 -9.37 -23.97
C ILE A 105 3.62 -9.60 -25.43
N ASP A 106 3.09 -10.67 -26.03
CA ASP A 106 3.40 -11.01 -27.41
C ASP A 106 2.78 -9.95 -28.35
N PRO A 107 3.61 -9.23 -29.15
CA PRO A 107 3.14 -8.11 -29.95
C PRO A 107 2.37 -8.55 -31.21
N SER A 108 2.49 -9.81 -31.61
CA SER A 108 1.88 -10.36 -32.83
C SER A 108 0.58 -11.12 -32.54
N ASP A 109 0.51 -11.78 -31.38
CA ASP A 109 -0.67 -12.49 -30.91
C ASP A 109 -0.67 -12.49 -29.38
N VAL A 110 -1.44 -11.56 -28.81
CA VAL A 110 -1.54 -11.33 -27.37
C VAL A 110 -1.97 -12.57 -26.58
N THR A 111 -2.63 -13.55 -27.21
CA THR A 111 -3.03 -14.80 -26.56
C THR A 111 -1.85 -15.72 -26.24
N ARG A 112 -0.67 -15.45 -26.82
CA ARG A 112 0.60 -16.15 -26.52
C ARG A 112 1.44 -15.47 -25.44
N SER A 113 0.94 -14.38 -24.85
CA SER A 113 1.57 -13.71 -23.71
C SER A 113 1.72 -14.69 -22.54
N ARG A 114 2.85 -14.65 -21.85
CA ARG A 114 3.20 -15.64 -20.82
C ARG A 114 4.16 -15.08 -19.78
N VAL A 115 4.15 -15.70 -18.60
CA VAL A 115 5.21 -15.50 -17.61
C VAL A 115 6.52 -16.05 -18.17
N THR A 116 7.56 -15.21 -18.26
CA THR A 116 8.90 -15.60 -18.72
C THR A 116 9.88 -15.76 -17.56
N ARG A 117 9.65 -15.07 -16.45
CA ARG A 117 10.44 -15.17 -15.22
C ARG A 117 9.55 -15.04 -13.99
N THR A 118 9.96 -15.65 -12.88
CA THR A 118 9.39 -15.42 -11.56
C THR A 118 10.52 -15.06 -10.61
N LEU A 119 10.45 -13.88 -10.00
CA LEU A 119 11.41 -13.41 -9.01
C LEU A 119 10.86 -13.70 -7.62
N LEU A 120 11.71 -14.14 -6.71
CA LEU A 120 11.33 -14.40 -5.32
C LEU A 120 11.68 -13.18 -4.47
N VAL A 121 10.75 -12.77 -3.60
CA VAL A 121 10.88 -11.63 -2.69
C VAL A 121 10.44 -12.03 -1.29
N GLY A 122 10.60 -11.12 -0.32
CA GLY A 122 10.10 -11.33 1.04
C GLY A 122 8.57 -11.53 1.10
N ASP A 123 8.10 -11.85 2.29
CA ASP A 123 6.68 -12.07 2.59
C ASP A 123 5.81 -10.87 2.19
N GLU A 124 4.60 -11.13 1.71
CA GLU A 124 3.57 -10.11 1.44
C GLU A 124 4.07 -8.94 0.57
N PRO A 125 4.60 -9.19 -0.65
CA PRO A 125 4.98 -8.10 -1.53
C PRO A 125 3.74 -7.32 -2.01
N ARG A 126 3.88 -5.99 -2.10
CA ARG A 126 2.72 -5.08 -2.18
C ARG A 126 2.67 -4.17 -3.40
N ASP A 127 3.78 -3.51 -3.73
CA ASP A 127 3.85 -2.57 -4.85
C ASP A 127 5.15 -2.70 -5.62
N ILE A 128 5.16 -2.14 -6.83
CA ILE A 128 6.29 -2.12 -7.75
C ILE A 128 6.37 -0.80 -8.52
N VAL A 129 7.59 -0.27 -8.68
CA VAL A 129 7.90 0.81 -9.62
C VAL A 129 9.20 0.55 -10.38
N PHE A 130 9.31 1.08 -11.59
CA PHE A 130 10.58 1.12 -12.34
C PHE A 130 11.24 2.48 -12.21
N ALA A 131 12.52 2.48 -11.85
CA ALA A 131 13.31 3.66 -11.57
C ALA A 131 14.81 3.42 -11.86
N GLY A 132 15.68 4.32 -11.42
CA GLY A 132 17.06 4.43 -11.85
C GLY A 132 17.18 5.06 -13.23
N SER A 133 18.40 5.44 -13.59
CA SER A 133 18.78 5.95 -14.90
C SER A 133 18.28 5.02 -16.01
N GLY A 134 17.38 5.53 -16.84
CA GLY A 134 16.74 4.77 -17.93
C GLY A 134 15.65 3.78 -17.48
N HIS A 135 15.17 3.86 -16.24
CA HIS A 135 14.18 2.94 -15.64
C HIS A 135 14.62 1.46 -15.72
N GLY A 136 15.92 1.22 -15.56
CA GLY A 136 16.54 -0.11 -15.62
C GLY A 136 16.45 -0.92 -14.33
N ARG A 137 15.86 -0.37 -13.25
CA ARG A 137 15.76 -1.04 -11.95
C ARG A 137 14.30 -1.16 -11.52
N ALA A 138 13.92 -2.32 -11.00
CA ALA A 138 12.61 -2.56 -10.43
C ALA A 138 12.70 -2.55 -8.91
N PHE A 139 11.86 -1.76 -8.25
CA PHE A 139 11.77 -1.66 -6.79
C PHE A 139 10.46 -2.32 -6.35
N VAL A 140 10.53 -3.23 -5.38
CA VAL A 140 9.38 -4.00 -4.88
C VAL A 140 9.36 -3.96 -3.36
N THR A 141 8.26 -3.49 -2.78
CA THR A 141 8.10 -3.52 -1.31
C THR A 141 7.66 -4.90 -0.86
N ALA A 142 8.29 -5.41 0.19
CA ALA A 142 7.89 -6.64 0.87
C ALA A 142 8.26 -6.57 2.35
N ALA A 143 7.63 -7.39 3.19
CA ALA A 143 8.01 -7.50 4.58
C ALA A 143 9.36 -8.24 4.71
N ARG A 144 10.14 -7.86 5.73
CA ARG A 144 11.41 -8.49 6.11
C ARG A 144 11.19 -9.80 6.86
N ARG A 145 10.47 -10.71 6.23
CA ARG A 145 10.15 -12.05 6.71
C ARG A 145 9.85 -12.94 5.50
N GLY A 146 9.34 -14.13 5.76
CA GLY A 146 8.96 -15.07 4.69
C GLY A 146 10.08 -15.98 4.23
N GLN A 147 9.70 -16.90 3.36
CA GLN A 147 10.51 -18.05 2.95
C GLN A 147 11.74 -17.69 2.10
N ASN A 148 11.78 -16.49 1.52
CA ASN A 148 12.86 -16.04 0.65
C ASN A 148 13.79 -15.03 1.34
N ARG A 149 13.66 -14.82 2.66
CA ARG A 149 14.52 -13.93 3.45
C ARG A 149 15.46 -14.76 4.34
N PHE A 150 16.74 -14.79 4.00
CA PHE A 150 17.74 -15.67 4.61
C PHE A 150 18.71 -14.94 5.53
N ALA A 151 19.30 -15.67 6.49
CA ALA A 151 20.30 -15.11 7.41
C ALA A 151 21.55 -14.55 6.69
N ALA A 152 21.86 -15.03 5.49
CA ALA A 152 23.00 -14.59 4.69
C ALA A 152 22.74 -13.29 3.90
N ASP A 153 21.49 -12.85 3.81
CA ASP A 153 21.14 -11.65 3.09
C ASP A 153 21.69 -10.38 3.79
N PRO A 154 21.74 -9.23 3.08
CA PRO A 154 22.09 -7.96 3.68
C PRO A 154 21.33 -7.70 4.99
N ALA A 155 22.13 -7.33 6.00
CA ALA A 155 21.73 -7.13 7.39
C ALA A 155 21.06 -8.34 8.07
N GLY A 156 21.44 -9.58 7.75
CA GLY A 156 21.31 -10.73 8.66
C GLY A 156 19.93 -11.41 8.72
N GLY A 157 19.15 -11.35 7.65
CA GLY A 157 17.85 -12.02 7.55
C GLY A 157 16.70 -11.38 8.33
N PRO A 158 15.64 -12.15 8.67
CA PRO A 158 14.37 -11.59 9.18
C PRO A 158 14.45 -10.81 10.50
N GLN A 159 15.28 -11.24 11.46
CA GLN A 159 15.47 -10.58 12.77
C GLN A 159 14.16 -10.15 13.48
N LEU A 160 13.13 -11.00 13.43
CA LEU A 160 11.76 -10.62 13.80
C LEU A 160 11.58 -10.04 15.20
N THR A 161 12.40 -10.45 16.16
CA THR A 161 12.31 -10.04 17.57
C THR A 161 13.41 -9.08 18.00
N ALA A 162 14.32 -8.69 17.10
CA ALA A 162 15.39 -7.75 17.41
C ALA A 162 14.82 -6.31 17.54
N PRO A 163 14.97 -5.64 18.69
CA PRO A 163 14.57 -4.25 18.84
C PRO A 163 15.39 -3.34 17.92
N GLY A 164 14.79 -2.24 17.46
CA GLY A 164 15.49 -1.24 16.64
C GLY A 164 15.76 -1.67 15.18
N VAL A 165 15.32 -2.86 14.79
CA VAL A 165 15.49 -3.38 13.44
C VAL A 165 14.23 -3.12 12.62
N GLY A 166 14.38 -2.41 11.50
CA GLY A 166 13.32 -2.20 10.53
C GLY A 166 12.89 -3.50 9.85
N ARG A 167 11.58 -3.65 9.63
CA ARG A 167 10.95 -4.85 9.05
C ARG A 167 10.28 -4.58 7.70
N ALA A 168 10.40 -3.37 7.17
CA ALA A 168 9.99 -3.02 5.83
C ALA A 168 11.20 -3.13 4.89
N ASP A 169 11.10 -3.94 3.84
CA ASP A 169 12.15 -4.09 2.82
C ASP A 169 11.69 -3.53 1.48
N VAL A 170 12.64 -2.96 0.73
CA VAL A 170 12.50 -2.68 -0.70
C VAL A 170 13.53 -3.51 -1.45
N TRP A 171 13.05 -4.52 -2.16
CA TRP A 171 13.85 -5.39 -3.02
C TRP A 171 14.10 -4.69 -4.34
N VAL A 172 15.36 -4.63 -4.77
CA VAL A 172 15.74 -3.99 -6.03
C VAL A 172 16.33 -5.01 -6.98
N PHE A 173 15.79 -5.08 -8.19
CA PHE A 173 16.25 -5.97 -9.25
C PHE A 173 16.75 -5.16 -10.45
N ASP A 174 17.72 -5.73 -11.17
CA ASP A 174 18.01 -5.31 -12.55
C ASP A 174 16.84 -5.76 -13.42
N ALA A 175 16.14 -4.81 -14.03
CA ALA A 175 14.93 -5.09 -14.78
C ALA A 175 15.23 -5.84 -16.09
N ASP A 176 16.43 -5.66 -16.64
CA ASP A 176 16.89 -6.32 -17.86
C ASP A 176 17.84 -7.50 -17.58
N GLY A 177 18.23 -7.70 -16.32
CA GLY A 177 19.06 -8.80 -15.87
C GLY A 177 18.33 -10.16 -15.95
N THR A 178 19.03 -11.23 -16.36
CA THR A 178 18.41 -12.56 -16.50
C THR A 178 18.39 -13.39 -15.22
N GLY A 179 18.99 -12.89 -14.14
CA GLY A 179 19.08 -13.57 -12.84
C GLY A 179 17.90 -13.25 -11.92
N GLY A 180 17.69 -14.09 -10.91
CA GLY A 180 16.69 -13.86 -9.85
C GLY A 180 17.24 -13.22 -8.58
N ALA A 181 18.52 -12.87 -8.54
CA ALA A 181 19.15 -12.27 -7.37
C ALA A 181 18.91 -10.75 -7.34
N PRO A 182 18.52 -10.17 -6.18
CA PRO A 182 18.37 -8.72 -6.07
C PRO A 182 19.73 -8.02 -6.13
N LEU A 183 19.75 -6.82 -6.71
CA LEU A 183 20.86 -5.87 -6.62
C LEU A 183 21.03 -5.34 -5.19
N ALA A 184 19.91 -5.15 -4.48
CA ALA A 184 19.86 -4.63 -3.13
C ALA A 184 18.58 -5.07 -2.42
N ILE A 185 18.63 -5.11 -1.08
CA ILE A 185 17.45 -5.15 -0.22
C ILE A 185 17.60 -3.98 0.74
N VAL A 186 16.90 -2.88 0.47
CA VAL A 186 16.97 -1.66 1.28
C VAL A 186 16.04 -1.81 2.47
N GLN A 187 16.58 -1.69 3.67
CA GLN A 187 15.82 -1.85 4.92
C GLN A 187 15.31 -0.51 5.42
N LEU A 188 14.03 -0.45 5.75
CA LEU A 188 13.32 0.72 6.22
C LEU A 188 12.80 0.47 7.64
N PHE A 189 12.86 1.48 8.49
CA PHE A 189 12.34 1.39 9.86
C PHE A 189 10.82 1.51 9.86
N GLY A 190 10.14 0.41 9.62
CA GLY A 190 8.70 0.24 9.69
C GLY A 190 8.35 -1.24 9.76
N ASP A 191 7.10 -1.60 10.05
CA ASP A 191 6.68 -3.00 10.05
C ASP A 191 6.24 -3.46 8.66
N THR A 192 5.24 -2.78 8.09
CA THR A 192 4.63 -3.15 6.82
C THR A 192 4.84 -2.03 5.79
N PRO A 193 5.69 -2.20 4.77
CA PRO A 193 5.75 -1.27 3.65
C PRO A 193 4.50 -1.41 2.79
N ARG A 194 4.15 -0.40 2.01
CA ARG A 194 3.05 -0.52 1.04
C ARG A 194 3.37 0.11 -0.30
N ALA A 195 3.30 1.42 -0.37
CA ALA A 195 3.32 2.11 -1.65
C ALA A 195 4.74 2.53 -2.06
N LEU A 196 4.99 2.51 -3.35
CA LEU A 196 6.16 3.08 -3.99
C LEU A 196 5.74 4.17 -4.97
N ALA A 197 6.59 5.19 -5.14
CA ALA A 197 6.47 6.14 -6.24
C ALA A 197 7.86 6.55 -6.72
N ALA A 198 8.05 6.70 -8.04
CA ALA A 198 9.30 7.17 -8.61
C ALA A 198 9.20 8.64 -9.01
N SER A 199 10.30 9.39 -8.89
CA SER A 199 10.42 10.72 -9.48
C SER A 199 10.31 10.65 -11.01
N PRO A 200 9.93 11.74 -11.70
CA PRO A 200 9.74 11.72 -13.16
C PRO A 200 11.01 11.38 -13.95
N ASP A 201 12.18 11.70 -13.40
CA ASP A 201 13.49 11.36 -13.97
C ASP A 201 13.99 9.97 -13.54
N GLY A 202 13.26 9.28 -12.66
CA GLY A 202 13.57 7.96 -12.13
C GLY A 202 14.70 7.93 -11.10
N THR A 203 15.33 9.06 -10.75
CA THR A 203 16.52 9.07 -9.87
C THR A 203 16.19 8.85 -8.39
N VAL A 204 14.93 9.10 -8.00
CA VAL A 204 14.44 8.96 -6.62
C VAL A 204 13.27 7.99 -6.58
N VAL A 205 13.27 7.10 -5.60
CA VAL A 205 12.11 6.28 -5.25
C VAL A 205 11.65 6.64 -3.84
N TYR A 206 10.37 6.89 -3.68
CA TYR A 206 9.70 7.07 -2.39
C TYR A 206 9.09 5.75 -1.95
N ALA A 207 9.27 5.35 -0.70
CA ALA A 207 8.68 4.15 -0.12
C ALA A 207 7.94 4.48 1.17
N ALA A 208 6.65 4.14 1.23
CA ALA A 208 5.80 4.39 2.40
C ALA A 208 5.70 3.19 3.33
N VAL A 209 5.71 3.44 4.63
CA VAL A 209 5.24 2.50 5.65
C VAL A 209 3.73 2.66 5.78
N LEU A 210 2.98 1.57 5.65
CA LEU A 210 1.52 1.59 5.66
C LEU A 210 0.96 2.12 6.98
N GLU A 211 1.40 1.53 8.08
CA GLU A 211 0.93 1.80 9.43
C GLU A 211 2.07 2.51 10.18
N SER A 212 2.38 3.74 9.76
CA SER A 212 3.52 4.49 10.28
C SER A 212 3.27 5.03 11.70
N GLY A 213 2.00 5.29 12.03
CA GLY A 213 1.62 5.91 13.29
C GLY A 213 1.65 7.43 13.23
N ASN A 214 1.40 8.07 14.37
CA ASN A 214 1.40 9.53 14.52
C ASN A 214 1.99 9.92 15.88
N ARG A 215 3.08 9.25 16.26
CA ARG A 215 3.79 9.48 17.53
C ARG A 215 2.95 9.29 18.79
N THR A 216 1.97 8.39 18.78
CA THR A 216 1.17 8.08 19.96
C THR A 216 1.50 6.73 20.56
N THR A 217 1.34 6.60 21.87
CA THR A 217 1.44 5.32 22.57
C THR A 217 0.52 5.27 23.79
N ALA A 218 0.29 4.07 24.33
CA ALA A 218 -0.54 3.87 25.50
C ALA A 218 0.28 3.59 26.75
N ILE A 219 -0.04 4.28 27.84
CA ILE A 219 0.45 4.02 29.20
C ILE A 219 -0.62 3.22 29.94
N THR A 220 -0.19 2.19 30.68
CA THR A 220 -1.10 1.32 31.42
C THR A 220 -1.79 2.05 32.58
N GLU A 221 -2.99 1.60 32.93
CA GLU A 221 -3.80 2.17 34.02
C GLU A 221 -3.01 2.28 35.33
N GLN A 222 -2.27 1.25 35.71
CA GLN A 222 -1.49 1.23 36.95
C GLN A 222 -0.48 2.38 37.02
N VAL A 223 0.22 2.66 35.92
CA VAL A 223 1.19 3.74 35.84
C VAL A 223 0.48 5.09 35.88
N VAL A 224 -0.63 5.23 35.16
CA VAL A 224 -1.43 6.46 35.14
C VAL A 224 -1.95 6.81 36.55
N THR A 225 -2.59 5.85 37.22
CA THR A 225 -3.15 6.01 38.57
C THR A 225 -2.06 6.37 39.59
N SER A 226 -0.86 5.79 39.46
CA SER A 226 0.27 6.08 40.36
C SER A 226 0.88 7.47 40.14
N ASN A 227 0.67 8.09 38.98
CA ASN A 227 1.31 9.34 38.56
C ASN A 227 0.31 10.49 38.36
N GLY A 228 -0.67 10.59 39.26
CA GLY A 228 -1.62 11.72 39.29
C GLY A 228 -2.87 11.53 38.43
N GLY A 229 -3.11 10.32 37.91
CA GLY A 229 -4.36 9.93 37.28
C GLY A 229 -4.60 10.54 35.89
N LEU A 230 -5.76 10.20 35.34
CA LEU A 230 -6.21 10.66 34.03
C LEU A 230 -6.46 12.18 34.01
N PRO A 231 -6.31 12.86 32.86
CA PRO A 231 -6.84 14.21 32.70
C PRO A 231 -8.33 14.28 33.03
N PRO A 232 -8.85 15.43 33.51
CA PRO A 232 -10.26 15.58 33.86
C PRO A 232 -11.19 15.25 32.67
N PRO A 233 -12.31 14.54 32.90
CA PRO A 233 -13.25 14.26 31.83
C PRO A 233 -14.01 15.53 31.41
N PRO A 234 -14.63 15.56 30.22
CA PRO A 234 -15.49 16.64 29.77
C PRO A 234 -16.63 16.95 30.76
N ALA A 235 -17.12 18.18 30.71
CA ALA A 235 -18.28 18.58 31.51
C ALA A 235 -19.50 17.72 31.14
N GLY A 236 -20.21 17.22 32.16
CA GLY A 236 -21.38 16.36 31.97
C GLY A 236 -21.08 14.87 31.75
N SER A 237 -19.80 14.45 31.83
CA SER A 237 -19.46 13.02 31.85
C SER A 237 -20.05 12.29 33.06
N THR A 238 -20.35 11.00 32.87
CA THR A 238 -20.86 10.12 33.93
C THR A 238 -19.91 10.11 35.13
N PRO A 239 -20.40 10.35 36.36
CA PRO A 239 -19.57 10.28 37.56
C PRO A 239 -18.96 8.89 37.78
N ASN A 240 -17.84 8.83 38.49
CA ASN A 240 -17.16 7.59 38.90
C ASN A 240 -16.75 6.68 37.72
N ALA A 241 -16.25 7.27 36.63
CA ALA A 241 -15.63 6.49 35.56
C ALA A 241 -14.47 5.64 36.12
N PRO A 242 -14.30 4.39 35.65
CA PRO A 242 -13.18 3.56 36.08
C PRO A 242 -11.85 4.18 35.63
N ASN A 243 -10.78 3.88 36.35
CA ASN A 243 -9.43 4.20 35.88
C ASN A 243 -9.13 3.36 34.63
N THR A 244 -8.43 3.97 33.68
CA THR A 244 -8.01 3.34 32.42
C THR A 244 -6.56 3.71 32.13
N GLY A 245 -6.00 3.09 31.08
CA GLY A 245 -4.78 3.60 30.47
C GLY A 245 -4.98 4.99 29.84
N LEU A 246 -3.88 5.58 29.41
CA LEU A 246 -3.81 6.91 28.81
C LEU A 246 -3.02 6.84 27.51
N VAL A 247 -3.58 7.38 26.44
CA VAL A 247 -2.80 7.65 25.22
C VAL A 247 -2.04 8.96 25.41
N VAL A 248 -0.75 8.94 25.11
CA VAL A 248 0.13 10.11 25.10
C VAL A 248 0.76 10.26 23.72
N GLU A 249 1.09 11.49 23.35
CA GLU A 249 1.70 11.84 22.06
C GLU A 249 3.07 12.48 22.28
N PHE A 250 4.07 12.12 21.46
CA PHE A 250 5.37 12.77 21.51
C PHE A 250 5.32 14.11 20.79
N ASN A 251 5.53 15.18 21.54
CA ASN A 251 5.60 16.53 21.02
C ASN A 251 7.05 16.88 20.65
N PRO A 252 7.40 16.99 19.34
CA PRO A 252 8.77 17.27 18.91
C PRO A 252 9.23 18.69 19.28
N ALA A 253 8.31 19.62 19.56
CA ALA A 253 8.66 20.98 19.94
C ALA A 253 9.16 21.06 21.39
N THR A 254 8.63 20.22 22.28
CA THR A 254 9.04 20.15 23.70
C THR A 254 10.00 19.01 23.97
N GLY A 255 10.02 17.98 23.11
CA GLY A 255 10.78 16.75 23.33
C GLY A 255 10.16 15.84 24.37
N HIS A 256 8.86 16.00 24.66
CA HIS A 256 8.16 15.28 25.72
C HIS A 256 7.02 14.41 25.18
N TRP A 257 6.75 13.31 25.89
CA TRP A 257 5.48 12.61 25.78
C TRP A 257 4.43 13.37 26.60
N GLU A 258 3.37 13.83 25.96
CA GLU A 258 2.37 14.70 26.55
C GLU A 258 0.97 14.09 26.46
N ASP A 259 0.13 14.36 27.46
CA ASP A 259 -1.31 14.07 27.38
C ASP A 259 -2.10 15.27 26.83
N GLU A 260 -3.43 15.12 26.69
CA GLU A 260 -4.32 16.13 26.10
C GLU A 260 -4.32 17.50 26.82
N ILE A 261 -3.80 17.57 28.06
CA ILE A 261 -3.66 18.82 28.82
C ILE A 261 -2.19 19.26 28.97
N GLY A 262 -1.26 18.64 28.24
CA GLY A 262 0.16 18.99 28.21
C GLY A 262 0.98 18.52 29.41
N ARG A 263 0.50 17.54 30.20
CA ARG A 263 1.34 16.96 31.27
C ARG A 263 2.40 16.06 30.67
N ASN A 264 3.63 16.19 31.17
CA ASN A 264 4.77 15.39 30.73
C ASN A 264 4.76 13.98 31.34
N TRP A 265 4.71 12.97 30.47
CA TRP A 265 4.73 11.55 30.75
C TRP A 265 6.02 10.85 30.29
N SER A 266 7.06 11.58 29.86
CA SER A 266 8.30 10.99 29.32
C SER A 266 8.97 9.99 30.26
N ALA A 267 8.88 10.19 31.58
CA ALA A 267 9.41 9.24 32.56
C ALA A 267 8.71 7.86 32.54
N SER A 268 7.52 7.78 31.93
CA SER A 268 6.71 6.57 31.79
C SER A 268 6.85 5.90 30.43
N VAL A 269 7.58 6.49 29.48
CA VAL A 269 7.77 5.97 28.12
C VAL A 269 9.25 5.71 27.86
N ALA A 270 9.64 4.43 27.80
CA ALA A 270 11.04 4.00 27.74
C ALA A 270 11.57 3.78 26.31
N PHE A 271 10.86 4.26 25.29
CA PHE A 271 11.22 4.09 23.89
C PHE A 271 10.94 5.36 23.10
N ALA A 272 11.58 5.47 21.94
CA ALA A 272 11.24 6.44 20.91
C ALA A 272 10.37 5.74 19.85
N LEU A 273 9.30 6.41 19.43
CA LEU A 273 8.53 6.02 18.26
C LEU A 273 8.91 6.99 17.13
N PRO A 274 9.77 6.58 16.19
CA PRO A 274 10.01 7.39 15.01
C PRO A 274 8.74 7.43 14.17
N ASP A 275 8.43 8.59 13.65
CA ASP A 275 7.29 8.88 12.77
C ASP A 275 7.76 8.79 11.31
N ASP A 276 8.51 7.72 11.02
CA ASP A 276 9.25 7.54 9.78
C ASP A 276 8.30 7.06 8.67
N ASP A 277 7.57 8.01 8.07
CA ASP A 277 6.44 7.69 7.19
C ASP A 277 6.85 7.32 5.77
N VAL A 278 7.64 8.19 5.13
CA VAL A 278 8.06 8.05 3.73
C VAL A 278 9.56 8.13 3.64
N PHE A 279 10.18 7.03 3.20
CA PHE A 279 11.60 6.94 2.94
C PHE A 279 11.91 7.43 1.52
N VAL A 280 13.04 8.13 1.38
CA VAL A 280 13.57 8.60 0.11
C VAL A 280 14.76 7.73 -0.24
N LEU A 281 14.73 7.09 -1.41
CA LEU A 281 15.78 6.20 -1.89
C LEU A 281 16.49 6.84 -3.08
N ASP A 282 17.82 6.80 -3.07
CA ASP A 282 18.61 7.06 -4.27
C ASP A 282 18.56 5.79 -5.16
N ALA A 283 17.88 5.93 -6.28
CA ALA A 283 17.65 4.83 -7.21
C ALA A 283 18.87 4.52 -8.07
N ASP A 284 19.85 5.44 -8.16
CA ASP A 284 21.06 5.33 -8.99
C ASP A 284 22.31 4.93 -8.19
N ALA A 285 22.29 5.09 -6.87
CA ALA A 285 23.33 4.58 -5.98
C ALA A 285 23.68 3.10 -6.28
N THR A 286 24.92 2.70 -6.04
CA THR A 286 25.40 1.34 -6.30
C THR A 286 25.96 0.71 -5.02
N PRO A 287 25.17 -0.12 -4.30
CA PRO A 287 23.75 -0.44 -4.54
C PRO A 287 22.78 0.72 -4.19
N PRO A 288 21.52 0.70 -4.68
CA PRO A 288 20.47 1.61 -4.23
C PRO A 288 20.36 1.66 -2.70
N ALA A 289 20.08 2.83 -2.14
CA ALA A 289 20.04 3.02 -0.70
C ALA A 289 19.06 4.12 -0.28
N SER A 290 18.59 4.03 0.98
CA SER A 290 17.83 5.12 1.61
C SER A 290 18.76 6.32 1.89
N THR A 291 18.28 7.52 1.57
CA THR A 291 19.00 8.79 1.74
C THR A 291 18.28 9.77 2.66
N GLY A 292 17.03 9.49 3.03
CA GLY A 292 16.27 10.34 3.93
C GLY A 292 14.90 9.78 4.28
N VAL A 293 14.22 10.50 5.16
CA VAL A 293 12.86 10.18 5.60
C VAL A 293 12.05 11.47 5.75
N VAL A 294 10.75 11.37 5.50
CA VAL A 294 9.75 12.41 5.73
C VAL A 294 8.81 11.92 6.82
N THR A 295 8.52 12.81 7.77
CA THR A 295 7.66 12.55 8.93
C THR A 295 6.45 13.47 8.93
N GLY A 296 5.42 13.15 9.70
CA GLY A 296 4.16 13.91 9.76
C GLY A 296 3.30 13.81 8.51
N VAL A 297 3.41 12.71 7.75
CA VAL A 297 2.64 12.48 6.53
C VAL A 297 1.22 12.02 6.87
N GLY A 298 1.06 11.12 7.84
CA GLY A 298 -0.21 10.62 8.34
C GLY A 298 -0.04 9.30 9.09
N THR A 299 -1.12 8.82 9.71
CA THR A 299 -1.09 7.57 10.49
C THR A 299 -1.11 6.31 9.60
N VAL A 300 -1.92 6.32 8.55
CA VAL A 300 -2.07 5.21 7.60
C VAL A 300 -1.88 5.72 6.17
N LEU A 301 -0.88 5.20 5.45
CA LEU A 301 -0.48 5.67 4.12
C LEU A 301 -0.87 4.65 3.04
N PHE A 302 -1.95 4.92 2.31
CA PHE A 302 -2.54 3.96 1.37
C PHE A 302 -1.76 3.84 0.06
N ASN A 303 -1.51 4.97 -0.61
CA ASN A 303 -0.80 5.01 -1.88
C ASN A 303 -0.14 6.37 -2.14
N MET A 304 0.73 6.42 -3.14
CA MET A 304 1.52 7.59 -3.50
C MET A 304 1.54 7.84 -5.00
N ALA A 305 1.51 9.11 -5.38
CA ALA A 305 1.68 9.55 -6.76
C ALA A 305 2.62 10.76 -6.81
N VAL A 306 3.53 10.79 -7.77
CA VAL A 306 4.40 11.96 -8.01
C VAL A 306 3.82 12.78 -9.15
N ARG A 307 3.70 14.09 -8.93
CA ARG A 307 3.23 15.01 -9.98
C ARG A 307 4.32 15.15 -11.06
N PRO A 308 4.01 14.83 -12.33
CA PRO A 308 5.03 14.76 -13.38
C PRO A 308 5.71 16.10 -13.70
N THR A 309 5.02 17.22 -13.47
CA THR A 309 5.51 18.56 -13.84
C THR A 309 6.46 19.20 -12.84
N ASN A 310 6.48 18.76 -11.58
CA ASN A 310 7.31 19.38 -10.55
C ASN A 310 7.90 18.41 -9.52
N GLY A 311 7.65 17.11 -9.66
CA GLY A 311 8.24 16.09 -8.79
C GLY A 311 7.70 16.07 -7.36
N LYS A 312 6.67 16.86 -7.03
CA LYS A 312 6.06 16.81 -5.68
C LYS A 312 5.32 15.48 -5.49
N LEU A 313 5.53 14.88 -4.32
CA LEU A 313 4.88 13.63 -3.93
C LEU A 313 3.53 13.93 -3.27
N TYR A 314 2.51 13.16 -3.62
CA TYR A 314 1.17 13.21 -3.06
C TYR A 314 0.92 11.85 -2.40
N VAL A 315 0.51 11.86 -1.14
CA VAL A 315 0.28 10.65 -0.34
C VAL A 315 -1.17 10.60 0.10
N ALA A 316 -1.91 9.60 -0.37
CA ALA A 316 -3.26 9.33 0.09
C ALA A 316 -3.18 8.66 1.46
N ASN A 317 -3.80 9.26 2.47
CA ASN A 317 -3.65 8.79 3.84
C ASN A 317 -4.88 9.09 4.70
N THR A 318 -4.91 8.47 5.87
CA THR A 318 -5.69 8.94 7.01
C THR A 318 -4.77 9.30 8.15
N ASP A 319 -5.16 10.29 8.95
CA ASP A 319 -4.46 10.65 10.17
C ASP A 319 -5.38 10.57 11.38
N ALA A 320 -5.01 9.77 12.36
CA ALA A 320 -5.82 9.49 13.52
C ALA A 320 -5.69 10.59 14.58
N ARG A 321 -6.72 10.77 15.38
CA ARG A 321 -6.75 11.70 16.52
C ARG A 321 -6.59 10.93 17.83
N ASN A 322 -5.56 10.08 17.87
CA ASN A 322 -5.33 9.10 18.94
C ASN A 322 -5.24 9.72 20.35
N ALA A 323 -4.71 10.94 20.46
CA ALA A 323 -4.59 11.65 21.74
C ALA A 323 -5.92 12.23 22.26
N VAL A 324 -6.98 12.28 21.43
CA VAL A 324 -8.31 12.76 21.83
C VAL A 324 -9.02 11.66 22.61
N ARG A 325 -9.19 11.83 23.93
CA ARG A 325 -9.76 10.78 24.80
C ARG A 325 -11.27 10.62 24.70
N PHE A 326 -11.99 11.69 24.35
CA PHE A 326 -13.45 11.71 24.41
C PHE A 326 -14.06 12.18 23.10
N GLU A 327 -14.84 11.29 22.49
CA GLU A 327 -15.80 11.62 21.44
C GLU A 327 -17.19 11.68 22.07
N PRO A 328 -17.96 12.78 21.90
CA PRO A 328 -19.30 12.86 22.45
C PRO A 328 -20.18 11.74 21.88
N MET A 329 -20.50 10.71 22.66
CA MET A 329 -21.28 9.55 22.22
C MET A 329 -20.72 8.79 21.01
N VAL A 330 -19.39 8.75 20.83
CA VAL A 330 -18.71 8.08 19.69
C VAL A 330 -19.17 8.67 18.34
N ARG A 331 -19.31 9.99 18.27
CA ARG A 331 -19.92 10.69 17.14
C ARG A 331 -18.97 11.15 16.03
N GLY A 332 -17.67 10.88 16.11
CA GLY A 332 -16.92 10.47 14.92
C GLY A 332 -15.92 11.45 14.31
N HIS A 333 -15.12 12.17 15.11
CA HIS A 333 -13.89 12.79 14.61
C HIS A 333 -12.64 12.01 15.06
N LEU A 334 -12.59 10.72 14.71
CA LEU A 334 -11.50 9.82 15.12
C LEU A 334 -10.28 9.87 14.20
N ALA A 335 -10.48 10.23 12.94
CA ALA A 335 -9.43 10.35 11.95
C ALA A 335 -9.86 11.29 10.81
N GLU A 336 -8.90 11.85 10.10
CA GLU A 336 -9.13 12.67 8.93
C GLU A 336 -8.60 11.99 7.67
N SER A 337 -9.46 11.88 6.67
CA SER A 337 -9.09 11.48 5.31
C SER A 337 -8.36 12.65 4.63
N ARG A 338 -7.16 12.37 4.11
CA ARG A 338 -6.23 13.40 3.64
C ARG A 338 -5.51 13.01 2.36
N ILE A 339 -5.03 14.04 1.67
CA ILE A 339 -3.87 13.94 0.78
C ILE A 339 -2.78 14.83 1.35
N THR A 340 -1.64 14.24 1.68
CA THR A 340 -0.47 14.99 2.16
C THR A 340 0.50 15.22 1.02
N ILE A 341 0.86 16.48 0.78
CA ILE A 341 1.81 16.88 -0.26
C ILE A 341 3.19 16.99 0.38
N VAL A 342 4.14 16.26 -0.19
CA VAL A 342 5.55 16.26 0.24
C VAL A 342 6.40 17.01 -0.79
N SER A 343 7.16 17.98 -0.31
CA SER A 343 8.08 18.81 -1.10
C SER A 343 9.44 18.86 -0.42
N GLY A 344 10.40 18.04 -0.88
CA GLY A 344 11.63 17.78 -0.13
C GLY A 344 11.29 17.00 1.15
N THR A 345 11.63 17.55 2.31
CA THR A 345 11.29 16.97 3.63
C THR A 345 10.05 17.57 4.27
N LEU A 346 9.39 18.55 3.62
CA LEU A 346 8.20 19.19 4.16
C LEU A 346 6.94 18.43 3.76
N ALA A 347 6.21 17.91 4.74
CA ALA A 347 4.87 17.35 4.58
C ALA A 347 3.80 18.44 4.84
N THR A 348 2.84 18.58 3.93
CA THR A 348 1.71 19.52 4.03
C THR A 348 0.40 18.75 3.87
N PRO A 349 -0.33 18.45 4.97
CA PRO A 349 -1.57 17.70 4.92
C PRO A 349 -2.73 18.55 4.38
N HIS A 350 -3.59 17.95 3.57
CA HIS A 350 -4.85 18.56 3.11
C HIS A 350 -6.02 17.63 3.45
N HIS A 351 -6.94 18.10 4.30
CA HIS A 351 -8.17 17.38 4.60
C HIS A 351 -9.08 17.33 3.36
N LEU A 352 -9.57 16.12 3.03
CA LEU A 352 -10.45 15.91 1.88
C LEU A 352 -11.91 16.32 2.14
N ASN A 353 -12.33 16.39 3.40
CA ASN A 353 -13.73 16.66 3.76
C ASN A 353 -13.86 17.94 4.63
N PRO A 354 -13.28 19.09 4.21
CA PRO A 354 -13.29 20.31 5.03
C PRO A 354 -14.69 20.91 5.22
N HIS A 355 -15.69 20.40 4.51
CA HIS A 355 -17.09 20.81 4.59
C HIS A 355 -17.86 20.18 5.76
N ILE A 356 -17.32 19.15 6.44
CA ILE A 356 -17.99 18.48 7.56
C ILE A 356 -18.06 19.40 8.78
N ASP A 357 -19.27 19.66 9.29
CA ASP A 357 -19.46 20.26 10.61
C ASP A 357 -19.57 19.18 11.70
N TYR A 358 -18.45 18.91 12.36
CA TYR A 358 -18.37 17.92 13.44
C TYR A 358 -19.23 18.27 14.69
N ALA A 359 -19.87 19.44 14.74
CA ALA A 359 -20.85 19.77 15.77
C ALA A 359 -22.27 19.25 15.47
N VAL A 360 -22.56 18.85 14.23
CA VAL A 360 -23.88 18.39 13.78
C VAL A 360 -23.88 16.87 13.62
N VAL A 361 -24.74 16.17 14.38
CA VAL A 361 -24.77 14.70 14.38
C VAL A 361 -26.20 14.13 14.44
N PRO A 362 -26.58 13.22 13.51
CA PRO A 362 -25.83 12.85 12.31
C PRO A 362 -25.65 14.06 11.37
N GLY A 363 -24.53 14.09 10.65
CA GLY A 363 -24.29 15.12 9.62
C GLY A 363 -25.39 15.10 8.54
N PRO A 364 -25.70 16.24 7.91
CA PRO A 364 -26.71 16.31 6.87
C PRO A 364 -26.32 15.47 5.65
N GLN A 365 -27.31 14.97 4.89
CA GLN A 365 -27.09 14.16 3.69
C GLN A 365 -26.15 14.84 2.68
N SER A 366 -26.19 16.17 2.60
CA SER A 366 -25.31 16.95 1.72
C SER A 366 -23.82 16.83 2.06
N GLU A 367 -23.46 16.58 3.32
CA GLU A 367 -22.07 16.30 3.71
C GLU A 367 -21.69 14.87 3.33
N ILE A 368 -22.58 13.91 3.59
CA ILE A 368 -22.37 12.49 3.26
C ILE A 368 -22.12 12.32 1.77
N ASP A 369 -22.94 12.96 0.93
CA ASP A 369 -22.85 12.85 -0.54
C ASP A 369 -21.54 13.43 -1.12
N GLN A 370 -20.81 14.26 -0.36
CA GLN A 370 -19.57 14.91 -0.79
C GLN A 370 -18.31 14.34 -0.12
N SER A 371 -18.47 13.48 0.88
CA SER A 371 -17.36 12.97 1.69
C SER A 371 -16.65 11.78 1.04
N LEU A 372 -15.34 11.70 1.28
CA LEU A 372 -14.49 10.58 0.91
C LEU A 372 -13.88 9.99 2.20
N ALA A 373 -14.17 8.73 2.50
CA ALA A 373 -13.74 8.08 3.75
C ALA A 373 -12.29 7.59 3.68
N PHE A 374 -11.94 6.78 2.69
CA PHE A 374 -10.61 6.17 2.59
C PHE A 374 -10.03 6.40 1.20
N PRO A 375 -9.12 7.37 1.00
CA PRO A 375 -8.47 7.58 -0.30
C PRO A 375 -7.45 6.46 -0.55
N MET A 376 -7.71 5.61 -1.54
CA MET A 376 -6.98 4.36 -1.76
C MET A 376 -5.91 4.45 -2.83
N ASP A 377 -6.19 5.12 -3.96
CA ASP A 377 -5.26 5.21 -5.10
C ASP A 377 -5.37 6.58 -5.77
N MET A 378 -4.30 6.98 -6.46
CA MET A 378 -4.17 8.27 -7.11
C MET A 378 -3.39 8.19 -8.41
N ALA A 379 -3.82 8.95 -9.41
CA ALA A 379 -3.10 9.10 -10.67
C ALA A 379 -3.17 10.53 -11.18
N PHE A 380 -2.05 11.05 -11.69
CA PHE A 380 -2.02 12.34 -12.39
C PHE A 380 -2.33 12.16 -13.88
N SER A 381 -3.00 13.14 -14.48
CA SER A 381 -2.96 13.33 -15.93
C SER A 381 -1.52 13.55 -16.41
N ALA A 382 -1.23 13.22 -17.67
CA ALA A 382 0.12 13.32 -18.22
C ALA A 382 0.71 14.74 -18.15
N ASP A 383 -0.13 15.77 -18.28
CA ASP A 383 0.23 17.18 -18.13
C ASP A 383 0.34 17.63 -16.65
N GLY A 384 0.08 16.72 -15.71
CA GLY A 384 0.08 16.95 -14.28
C GLY A 384 -0.94 17.96 -13.79
N GLN A 385 -1.95 18.34 -14.58
CA GLN A 385 -2.94 19.35 -14.19
C GLN A 385 -4.06 18.78 -13.33
N THR A 386 -4.43 17.51 -13.57
CA THR A 386 -5.54 16.84 -12.87
C THR A 386 -5.02 15.68 -12.04
N LEU A 387 -5.46 15.59 -10.79
CA LEU A 387 -5.28 14.44 -9.92
C LEU A 387 -6.60 13.68 -9.84
N PHE A 388 -6.59 12.41 -10.24
CA PHE A 388 -7.69 11.47 -10.04
C PHE A 388 -7.45 10.72 -8.73
N VAL A 389 -8.50 10.56 -7.93
CA VAL A 389 -8.46 9.87 -6.63
C VAL A 389 -9.58 8.85 -6.60
N VAL A 390 -9.25 7.63 -6.20
CA VAL A 390 -10.25 6.59 -5.88
C VAL A 390 -10.34 6.49 -4.36
N ALA A 391 -11.56 6.49 -3.84
CA ALA A 391 -11.80 6.38 -2.40
C ALA A 391 -13.03 5.52 -2.11
N PHE A 392 -13.07 4.91 -0.93
CA PHE A 392 -14.31 4.40 -0.36
C PHE A 392 -15.16 5.57 0.16
N GLY A 393 -16.49 5.41 0.07
CA GLY A 393 -17.49 6.37 0.55
C GLY A 393 -17.80 6.22 2.03
#